data_AF-A0A4P6HFD8-F1
#
_entry.id   AF-A0A4P6HFD8-F1
#
_cell.length_a   1.000
_cell.length_b   1.000
_cell.length_c   1.000
_cell.angle_alpha   90.00
_cell.angle_beta   90.00
_cell.angle_gamma   90.00
#
_symmetry.space_group_name_H-M   'P 1'
#
loop_
_entity.id
_entity.type
_entity.pdbx_description
1 polymer ?
#
loop_
_entity_poly.entity_id
_entity_poly.type
_entity_poly.pdbx_seq_one_letter_code
_entity_poly.pdbx_strand_id
1 'polypeptide(L)'
;MVYSVTPIVGLRLGEVIKAGEDAAALGTVVTGNDGHDYILALATGAIANAATVTLTEPAMTVATGAGAWTNTNAPLVASDRAWFKKTAI
;
A
#
# COMPACT_ATOMS: atom_id res chain seq x y z
N MET A 1 -12.01 -16.60 -12.00
CA MET A 1 -12.19 -16.64 -10.54
C MET A 1 -12.23 -15.20 -10.07
N VAL A 2 -13.42 -14.63 -9.84
CA VAL A 2 -13.55 -13.27 -9.32
C VAL A 2 -13.29 -13.36 -7.82
N TYR A 3 -12.14 -12.88 -7.36
CA TYR A 3 -11.89 -12.71 -5.94
C TYR A 3 -12.76 -11.55 -5.47
N SER A 4 -13.94 -11.86 -4.96
CA SER A 4 -14.76 -10.90 -4.22
C SER A 4 -14.07 -10.63 -2.90
N VAL A 5 -13.04 -9.79 -2.93
CA VAL A 5 -12.56 -9.10 -1.73
C VAL A 5 -13.71 -8.18 -1.30
N THR A 6 -14.51 -8.62 -0.33
CA THR A 6 -15.25 -7.67 0.49
C THR A 6 -14.18 -6.74 1.05
N PRO A 7 -14.13 -5.45 0.67
CA PRO A 7 -13.18 -4.56 1.28
C PRO A 7 -13.50 -4.58 2.77
N ILE A 8 -12.58 -5.09 3.59
CA ILE A 8 -12.53 -4.72 5.00
C ILE A 8 -12.58 -3.19 4.95
N VAL A 9 -13.65 -2.61 5.50
CA VAL A 9 -14.08 -1.21 5.29
C VAL A 9 -12.86 -0.30 5.13
N GLY A 10 -12.66 0.26 3.93
CA GLY A 10 -11.59 1.22 3.63
C GLY A 10 -10.36 0.69 2.87
N LEU A 11 -10.19 -0.62 2.65
CA LEU A 11 -9.11 -1.12 1.79
C LEU A 11 -9.49 -1.04 0.30
N ARG A 12 -9.00 0.00 -0.38
CA ARG A 12 -8.96 0.07 -1.84
C ARG A 12 -7.65 -0.54 -2.36
N LEU A 13 -7.63 -1.87 -2.47
CA LEU A 13 -6.51 -2.61 -3.05
C LEU A 13 -6.56 -2.51 -4.59
N GLY A 14 -5.42 -2.25 -5.21
CA GLY A 14 -5.30 -2.10 -6.67
C GLY A 14 -5.49 -0.65 -7.16
N GLU A 15 -5.91 0.26 -6.29
CA GLU A 15 -6.21 1.65 -6.63
C GLU A 15 -5.19 2.60 -6.00
N VAL A 16 -5.01 3.75 -6.65
CA VAL A 16 -4.29 4.89 -6.08
C VAL A 16 -5.27 5.70 -5.26
N ILE A 17 -4.95 5.92 -3.99
CA ILE A 17 -5.81 6.68 -3.09
C ILE A 17 -5.29 8.11 -3.00
N LYS A 18 -6.14 9.05 -3.38
CA LYS A 18 -5.83 10.47 -3.30
C LYS A 18 -5.85 10.93 -1.83
N ALA A 19 -5.04 11.93 -1.52
CA ALA A 19 -5.06 12.53 -0.19
C ALA A 19 -6.48 13.03 0.17
N GLY A 20 -7.05 12.50 1.26
CA GLY A 20 -8.40 12.83 1.74
C GLY A 20 -9.51 11.86 1.31
N GLU A 21 -9.23 10.91 0.41
CA GLU A 21 -10.16 9.83 0.03
C GLU A 21 -10.05 8.59 0.93
N ASP A 22 -8.93 8.45 1.64
CA ASP A 22 -8.72 7.39 2.63
C ASP A 22 -9.46 7.67 3.93
N ALA A 23 -10.19 6.68 4.42
CA ALA A 23 -10.75 6.69 5.78
C ALA A 23 -9.70 6.32 6.86
N ALA A 24 -8.53 5.81 6.46
CA ALA A 24 -7.48 5.31 7.35
C ALA A 24 -6.30 6.28 7.47
N ALA A 25 -5.65 6.29 8.64
CA ALA A 25 -4.43 7.06 8.86
C ALA A 25 -3.22 6.41 8.18
N LEU A 26 -2.22 7.21 7.77
CA LEU A 26 -0.94 6.68 7.30
C LEU A 26 -0.31 5.80 8.40
N GLY A 27 0.25 4.67 8.02
CA GLY A 27 0.76 3.66 8.94
C GLY A 27 -0.27 2.67 9.47
N THR A 28 -1.54 2.78 9.05
CA THR A 28 -2.54 1.76 9.37
C THR A 28 -2.13 0.44 8.74
N VAL A 29 -2.03 -0.61 9.56
CA VAL A 29 -1.76 -1.98 9.12
C VAL A 29 -3.02 -2.80 9.23
N VAL A 30 -3.31 -3.58 8.19
CA VAL A 30 -4.49 -4.44 8.09
C VAL A 30 -4.06 -5.78 7.50
N THR A 31 -4.51 -6.87 8.11
CA THR A 31 -4.25 -8.20 7.59
C THR A 31 -5.34 -8.56 6.58
N GLY A 32 -4.93 -8.83 5.34
CA GLY A 32 -5.82 -9.27 4.29
C GLY A 32 -6.26 -10.72 4.47
N ASN A 33 -7.34 -11.10 3.79
CA ASN A 33 -7.83 -12.49 3.79
C ASN A 33 -6.88 -13.47 3.07
N ASP A 34 -5.86 -12.96 2.38
CA ASP A 34 -4.76 -13.74 1.80
C ASP A 34 -3.65 -14.06 2.82
N GLY A 35 -3.80 -13.65 4.09
CA GLY A 35 -2.85 -13.88 5.16
C GLY A 35 -1.67 -12.92 5.18
N HIS A 36 -1.64 -11.93 4.28
CA HIS A 36 -0.59 -10.91 4.25
C HIS A 36 -1.02 -9.65 4.98
N ASP A 37 -0.05 -8.97 5.59
CA ASP A 37 -0.26 -7.63 6.12
C ASP A 37 -0.18 -6.59 4.99
N TYR A 38 -1.04 -5.58 5.05
CA TYR A 38 -1.03 -4.41 4.19
C TYR A 38 -0.86 -3.17 5.03
N ILE A 39 -0.01 -2.24 4.59
CA ILE A 39 0.18 -0.95 5.26
C ILE A 39 -0.19 0.20 4.33
N LEU A 40 -0.94 1.18 4.84
CA LEU A 40 -1.21 2.42 4.12
C LEU A 40 -0.02 3.36 4.26
N ALA A 41 0.63 3.72 3.16
CA ALA A 41 1.80 4.61 3.17
C ALA A 41 1.77 5.62 2.02
N LEU A 42 2.58 6.67 2.14
CA LEU A 42 2.72 7.74 1.15
C LEU A 42 3.91 7.49 0.23
N ALA A 43 3.70 7.48 -1.09
CA ALA A 43 4.77 7.41 -2.07
C ALA A 43 5.57 8.72 -2.12
N THR A 44 6.90 8.64 -1.98
CA THR A 44 7.79 9.82 -2.11
C THR A 44 8.28 10.07 -3.52
N GLY A 45 7.93 9.19 -4.46
CA GLY A 45 8.38 9.24 -5.84
C GLY A 45 7.56 8.30 -6.72
N ALA A 46 8.01 8.12 -7.96
CA ALA A 46 7.39 7.16 -8.85
C ALA A 46 7.69 5.72 -8.39
N ILE A 47 6.65 4.93 -8.17
CA ILE A 47 6.76 3.52 -7.76
C ILE A 47 6.00 2.68 -8.79
N ALA A 48 6.71 1.80 -9.50
CA ALA A 48 6.09 0.91 -10.47
C ALA A 48 5.19 -0.12 -9.78
N ASN A 49 4.25 -0.70 -10.55
CA ASN A 49 3.52 -1.88 -10.09
C ASN A 49 4.51 -3.04 -9.86
N ALA A 50 4.24 -3.85 -8.84
CA ALA A 50 5.08 -4.97 -8.39
C ALA A 50 6.51 -4.60 -7.95
N ALA A 51 6.80 -3.31 -7.75
CA ALA A 51 8.08 -2.88 -7.21
C ALA A 51 8.14 -3.10 -5.70
N THR A 52 9.29 -3.54 -5.21
CA THR A 52 9.58 -3.57 -3.77
C THR A 52 9.85 -2.15 -3.28
N VAL A 53 9.41 -1.86 -2.07
CA VAL A 53 9.52 -0.54 -1.45
C VAL A 53 10.03 -0.66 -0.02
N THR A 54 10.79 0.35 0.38
CA THR A 54 11.24 0.53 1.75
C THR A 54 10.35 1.55 2.43
N LEU A 55 9.77 1.17 3.56
CA LEU A 55 9.02 2.06 4.44
C LEU A 55 9.99 2.83 5.34
N THR A 56 9.78 4.14 5.43
CA THR A 56 10.53 5.04 6.31
C THR A 56 9.62 5.54 7.42
N GLU A 57 9.88 5.09 8.65
CA GLU A 57 9.22 5.56 9.86
C GLU A 57 10.01 6.72 10.49
N PRO A 58 9.36 7.72 11.13
CA PRO A 58 7.92 7.81 11.46
C PRO A 58 7.06 8.48 10.38
N ALA A 59 7.64 8.91 9.26
CA ALA A 59 6.93 9.65 8.22
C ALA A 59 5.90 8.80 7.46
N MET A 60 5.94 7.46 7.61
CA MET A 60 5.09 6.50 6.90
C MET A 60 5.13 6.72 5.39
N THR A 61 6.34 7.02 4.91
CA THR A 61 6.65 7.24 3.51
C THR A 61 7.32 6.02 2.92
N VAL A 62 7.06 5.75 1.66
CA VAL A 62 7.66 4.64 0.91
C VAL A 62 8.33 5.14 -0.36
N ALA A 63 9.47 4.53 -0.65
CA ALA A 63 10.21 4.70 -1.88
C ALA A 63 10.63 3.34 -2.42
N THR A 64 10.82 3.24 -3.73
CA THR A 64 11.34 2.03 -4.37
C THR A 64 12.69 1.63 -3.75
N GLY A 65 12.80 0.37 -3.32
CA GLY A 65 13.96 -0.12 -2.59
C GLY A 65 13.83 -1.60 -2.21
N ALA A 66 14.90 -2.20 -1.71
CA ALA A 66 14.92 -3.59 -1.27
C ALA A 66 14.29 -3.76 0.14
N GLY A 67 13.07 -3.26 0.32
CA GLY A 67 12.33 -3.37 1.58
C GLY A 67 11.42 -4.59 1.65
N ALA A 68 10.71 -4.73 2.77
CA ALA A 68 9.81 -5.85 3.04
C ALA A 68 8.39 -5.67 2.44
N TRP A 69 8.15 -4.58 1.75
CA TRP A 69 6.83 -4.21 1.23
C TRP A 69 6.87 -4.18 -0.30
N THR A 70 5.75 -4.49 -0.95
CA THR A 70 5.61 -4.52 -2.40
C THR A 70 4.38 -3.72 -2.81
N ASN A 71 4.52 -2.92 -3.86
CA ASN A 71 3.39 -2.24 -4.47
C ASN A 71 2.58 -3.23 -5.31
N THR A 72 1.34 -3.52 -4.92
CA THR A 72 0.41 -4.34 -5.73
C THR A 72 -0.59 -3.49 -6.50
N ASN A 73 -0.51 -2.16 -6.39
CA ASN A 73 -1.44 -1.21 -6.98
C ASN A 73 -0.92 -0.68 -8.31
N ALA A 74 -1.74 0.11 -9.01
CA ALA A 74 -1.29 0.84 -10.19
C ALA A 74 -0.01 1.67 -9.92
N PRO A 75 0.75 2.05 -10.97
CA PRO A 75 1.92 2.91 -10.80
C PRO A 75 1.57 4.17 -10.02
N LEU A 76 2.34 4.44 -8.97
CA LEU A 76 2.15 5.58 -8.08
C LEU A 76 3.09 6.71 -8.48
N VAL A 77 2.67 7.95 -8.24
CA VAL A 77 3.53 9.13 -8.30
C VAL A 77 3.76 9.70 -6.90
N ALA A 78 4.63 10.70 -6.81
CA ALA A 78 4.90 11.36 -5.53
C ALA A 78 3.61 11.95 -4.92
N SER A 79 3.46 11.78 -3.61
CA SER A 79 2.28 12.17 -2.81
C SER A 79 1.04 11.28 -2.96
N ASP A 80 1.08 10.25 -3.79
CA ASP A 80 0.02 9.25 -3.83
C ASP A 80 0.07 8.35 -2.59
N ARG A 81 -1.10 7.84 -2.19
CA ARG A 81 -1.24 6.88 -1.09
C ARG A 81 -1.74 5.56 -1.64
N ALA A 82 -1.24 4.47 -1.08
CA ALA A 82 -1.72 3.15 -1.42
C ALA A 82 -1.44 2.15 -0.30
N TRP A 83 -2.11 1.00 -0.39
CA TRP A 83 -1.88 -0.14 0.48
C TRP A 83 -0.73 -0.99 -0.07
N PHE A 84 0.37 -1.06 0.66
CA PHE A 84 1.53 -1.86 0.29
C PHE A 84 1.46 -3.22 0.97
N LYS A 85 1.67 -4.28 0.19
CA LYS A 85 1.60 -5.65 0.67
C LYS A 85 2.93 -6.08 1.29
N LYS A 86 2.90 -6.71 2.46
CA LYS A 86 4.08 -7.31 3.09
C LYS A 86 4.48 -8.57 2.31
N THR A 87 5.74 -8.62 1.90
CA THR A 87 6.29 -9.72 1.09
C THR A 87 6.41 -11.01 1.90
N ALA A 88 6.69 -10.90 3.20
CA ALA A 88 6.76 -12.03 4.13
C ALA A 88 5.42 -12.26 4.84
N ILE A 89 5.07 -13.55 5.04
CA ILE A 89 3.94 -14.04 5.85
C ILE A 89 4.50 -14.52 7.18
#